data_AF-A0A1W0WLN2-F1
#
_entry.id   AF-A0A1W0WLN2-F1
#
_cell.length_a   1.000
_cell.length_b   1.000
_cell.length_c   1.000
_cell.angle_alpha   90.00
_cell.angle_beta   90.00
_cell.angle_gamma   90.00
#
_symmetry.space_group_name_H-M   'P 1'
#
loop_
_entity.id
_entity.type
_entity.pdbx_description
1 polymer ?
#
loop_
_entity_poly.entity_id
_entity_poly.type
_entity_poly.pdbx_seq_one_letter_code
_entity_poly.pdbx_strand_id
1 'polypeptide(L)'
;MTKGTSSFGMRHNKTHTLCRRCGKSSYHIQKHTCAACGYPSTRIRSYNWSVKAKRRRTTGTGRISHLRSVYRRFKNGFREGIPNVEKRKEKASKRQDKVTAPKA
;
A
#
# COMPACT_ATOMS: atom_id res chain seq x y z
N MET A 1 24.31 11.98 43.69
CA MET A 1 23.71 11.89 42.34
C MET A 1 22.87 10.62 42.22
N THR A 2 21.57 10.75 42.03
CA THR A 2 20.64 9.61 41.90
C THR A 2 20.35 9.30 40.43
N LYS A 3 20.28 8.02 40.04
CA LYS A 3 20.08 7.57 38.65
C LYS A 3 18.61 7.62 38.18
N GLY A 4 17.68 7.93 39.08
CA GLY A 4 16.24 7.85 38.87
C GLY A 4 15.61 9.23 38.64
N THR A 5 14.71 9.62 39.54
CA THR A 5 13.83 10.79 39.43
C THR A 5 14.54 12.08 39.01
N SER A 6 15.68 12.40 39.63
CA SER A 6 16.49 13.59 39.29
C SER A 6 16.97 13.60 37.84
N SER A 7 17.30 12.44 37.27
CA SER A 7 17.73 12.31 35.87
C SER A 7 16.57 12.38 34.86
N PHE A 8 15.37 11.95 35.24
CA PHE A 8 14.21 11.94 34.34
C PHE A 8 13.72 13.35 34.00
N GLY A 9 13.88 14.32 34.92
CA GLY A 9 13.53 15.73 34.69
C GLY A 9 14.30 16.37 33.52
N MET A 10 15.50 15.87 33.20
CA MET A 10 16.34 16.42 32.13
C MET A 10 16.06 15.80 30.73
N ARG A 11 15.06 14.92 30.57
CA ARG A 11 14.79 14.20 29.31
C ARG A 11 13.93 14.97 28.30
N HIS A 12 14.27 16.25 28.06
CA HIS A 12 13.54 17.10 27.11
C HIS A 12 13.98 16.89 25.65
N ASN A 13 15.26 16.60 25.41
CA ASN A 13 15.81 16.38 24.07
C ASN A 13 15.30 15.07 23.46
N LYS A 14 14.88 15.10 22.19
CA LYS A 14 14.34 13.92 21.49
C LYS A 14 15.39 13.30 20.59
N THR A 15 15.59 11.99 20.73
CA THR A 15 16.44 11.21 19.83
C THR A 15 15.67 10.70 18.61
N HIS A 16 14.40 10.36 18.79
CA HIS A 16 13.53 9.77 17.77
C HIS A 16 12.29 10.62 17.46
N THR A 17 11.94 10.72 16.19
CA THR A 17 10.72 11.35 15.67
C THR A 17 9.98 10.44 14.67
N LEU A 18 8.84 10.91 14.16
CA LEU A 18 8.05 10.18 13.17
C LEU A 18 8.81 9.99 11.85
N CYS A 19 8.89 8.73 11.41
CA CYS A 19 9.47 8.40 10.12
C CYS A 19 8.44 8.53 8.99
N ARG A 20 8.78 9.30 7.95
CA ARG A 20 7.93 9.51 6.76
C ARG A 20 7.52 8.22 6.03
N ARG A 21 8.37 7.19 6.01
CA ARG A 21 8.09 5.94 5.29
C ARG A 21 7.15 5.01 6.05
N CYS A 22 7.36 4.83 7.36
CA CYS A 22 6.65 3.80 8.13
C CYS A 22 5.71 4.36 9.21
N GLY A 23 5.64 5.68 9.40
CA GLY A 23 4.75 6.35 10.36
C GLY A 23 5.09 6.10 11.84
N LYS A 24 6.21 5.43 12.15
CA LYS A 24 6.60 5.12 13.53
C LYS A 24 7.54 6.20 14.09
N SER A 25 7.43 6.47 15.40
CA SER A 25 8.42 7.28 16.13
C SER A 25 9.71 6.47 16.32
N SER A 26 10.55 6.48 15.29
CA SER A 26 11.78 5.68 15.22
C SER A 26 12.84 6.31 14.34
N TYR A 27 12.57 7.49 13.76
CA TYR A 27 13.55 8.21 12.96
C TYR A 27 14.55 8.91 13.88
N HIS A 28 15.81 8.48 13.86
CA HIS A 28 16.85 9.09 14.67
C HIS A 28 17.25 10.45 14.06
N ILE A 29 17.12 11.53 14.82
CA ILE A 29 17.34 12.90 14.32
C ILE A 29 18.79 13.10 13.88
N GLN A 30 19.75 12.87 14.78
CA GLN A 30 21.17 13.13 14.50
C GLN A 30 21.78 12.20 13.46
N LYS A 31 21.44 10.90 13.51
CA LYS A 31 21.98 9.90 12.57
C LYS A 31 21.21 9.85 11.25
N HIS A 32 20.11 10.61 11.15
CA HIS A 32 19.24 10.62 9.98
C HIS A 32 18.80 9.23 9.50
N THR A 33 18.60 8.28 10.42
CA THR A 33 18.27 6.88 10.09
C THR A 33 17.09 6.36 10.89
N CYS A 34 16.17 5.65 10.24
CA CYS A 34 15.02 5.04 10.91
C CYS A 34 15.37 3.67 11.51
N ALA A 35 15.23 3.58 12.83
CA ALA A 35 15.42 2.37 13.62
C ALA A 35 14.32 1.30 13.41
N ALA A 36 13.28 1.56 12.62
CA ALA A 36 12.28 0.56 12.26
C ALA A 36 12.45 0.07 10.81
N CYS A 37 12.41 0.97 9.83
CA CYS A 37 12.34 0.63 8.41
C CYS A 37 13.65 0.87 7.63
N GLY A 38 14.67 1.50 8.23
CA GLY A 38 15.95 1.78 7.58
C GLY A 38 16.01 3.06 6.74
N TYR A 39 14.92 3.82 6.60
CA TYR A 39 14.92 5.11 5.89
C TYR A 39 16.14 5.97 6.29
N PRO A 40 16.96 6.48 5.36
CA PRO A 40 16.71 6.66 3.92
C PRO A 40 16.99 5.47 3.00
N SER A 41 17.50 4.32 3.50
CA SER A 41 17.87 3.17 2.66
C SER A 41 16.78 2.78 1.67
N THR A 42 17.11 2.39 0.44
CA THR A 42 16.12 1.99 -0.57
C THR A 42 15.35 0.75 -0.12
N ARG A 43 16.06 -0.26 0.36
CA ARG A 43 15.48 -1.49 0.91
C ARG A 43 14.92 -1.27 2.31
N ILE A 44 13.78 -1.90 2.60
CA ILE A 44 13.18 -1.91 3.94
C ILE A 44 14.00 -2.82 4.85
N ARG A 45 14.40 -2.30 6.02
CA ARG A 45 15.11 -3.09 7.01
C ARG A 45 14.23 -4.21 7.57
N SER A 46 14.68 -5.45 7.38
CA SER A 46 14.09 -6.66 7.94
C SER A 46 15.20 -7.62 8.38
N TYR A 47 14.96 -8.35 9.46
CA TYR A 47 15.93 -9.30 10.01
C TYR A 47 15.26 -10.65 10.23
N ASN A 48 15.94 -11.73 9.88
CA ASN A 48 15.38 -13.09 9.93
C ASN A 48 15.08 -13.56 11.36
N TRP A 49 15.90 -13.15 12.32
CA TRP A 49 15.68 -13.42 13.73
C TRP A 49 14.44 -12.72 14.33
N SER A 50 13.86 -11.73 13.63
CA SER A 50 12.70 -10.97 14.14
C SER A 50 11.39 -11.30 13.41
N VAL A 51 10.87 -12.50 13.63
CA VAL A 51 9.64 -13.01 12.98
C VAL A 51 8.44 -12.10 13.24
N LYS A 52 8.22 -11.69 14.49
CA LYS A 52 7.10 -10.79 14.86
C LYS A 52 7.18 -9.44 14.17
N ALA A 53 8.38 -8.89 13.99
CA ALA A 53 8.57 -7.59 13.33
C ALA A 53 8.32 -7.66 11.82
N LYS A 54 8.62 -8.80 11.18
CA LYS A 54 8.23 -9.08 9.79
C LYS A 54 6.70 -9.13 9.65
N ARG A 55 6.02 -9.93 10.48
CA ARG A 55 4.55 -10.09 10.43
C ARG A 55 3.78 -8.78 10.54
N ARG A 56 4.21 -7.84 11.40
CA ARG A 56 3.55 -6.54 11.58
C ARG A 56 3.63 -5.60 10.37
N ARG A 57 4.47 -5.90 9.37
CA ARG A 57 4.74 -5.02 8.22
C ARG A 57 4.60 -5.71 6.87
N THR A 58 4.32 -7.00 6.86
CA THR A 58 4.24 -7.78 5.63
C THR A 58 3.12 -7.28 4.73
N THR A 59 3.23 -7.53 3.43
CA THR A 59 2.15 -7.30 2.47
C THR A 59 0.88 -7.98 2.95
N GLY A 60 -0.25 -7.26 2.97
CA GLY A 60 -1.54 -7.76 3.48
C GLY A 60 -2.03 -7.08 4.75
N THR A 61 -1.16 -6.45 5.55
CA THR A 61 -1.60 -5.77 6.79
C THR A 61 -2.22 -4.39 6.57
N GLY A 62 -2.10 -3.83 5.36
CA GLY A 62 -2.60 -2.50 5.01
C GLY A 62 -3.72 -2.55 3.97
N ARG A 63 -4.00 -1.41 3.33
CA ARG A 63 -5.10 -1.25 2.37
C ARG A 63 -5.01 -2.15 1.13
N ILE A 64 -3.81 -2.60 0.75
CA ILE A 64 -3.51 -3.48 -0.40
C ILE A 64 -4.35 -3.16 -1.66
N SER A 65 -4.56 -1.88 -1.96
CA SER A 65 -5.58 -1.42 -2.93
C SER A 65 -5.39 -2.05 -4.32
N HIS A 66 -4.18 -1.97 -4.85
CA HIS A 66 -3.85 -2.54 -6.16
C HIS A 66 -3.95 -4.07 -6.15
N LEU A 67 -3.27 -4.72 -5.21
CA LEU A 67 -3.27 -6.19 -5.11
C LEU A 67 -4.67 -6.77 -4.91
N ARG A 68 -5.54 -6.11 -4.12
CA ARG A 68 -6.94 -6.51 -3.93
C ARG A 68 -7.71 -6.50 -5.25
N SER A 69 -7.53 -5.46 -6.08
CA SER A 69 -8.12 -5.40 -7.41
C SER A 69 -7.54 -6.47 -8.34
N VAL A 70 -6.22 -6.67 -8.31
CA VAL A 70 -5.51 -7.70 -9.09
C VAL A 70 -6.01 -9.09 -8.73
N TYR A 71 -6.13 -9.46 -7.45
CA TYR A 71 -6.64 -10.77 -7.04
C TYR A 71 -8.09 -11.00 -7.49
N ARG A 72 -8.93 -9.96 -7.46
CA ARG A 72 -10.30 -10.03 -7.99
C ARG A 72 -10.31 -10.24 -9.50
N ARG A 73 -9.48 -9.51 -10.25
CA ARG A 73 -9.33 -9.68 -11.70
C ARG A 73 -8.76 -11.04 -12.05
N PHE A 74 -7.78 -11.53 -11.30
CA PHE A 74 -7.14 -12.84 -11.45
C PHE A 74 -8.16 -13.96 -11.35
N LYS A 75 -9.02 -13.95 -10.32
CA LYS A 75 -10.13 -14.94 -10.19
C LYS A 75 -11.11 -14.91 -11.37
N ASN A 76 -11.21 -13.76 -12.04
CA ASN A 76 -12.04 -13.57 -13.24
C ASN A 76 -11.25 -13.76 -14.55
N GLY A 77 -10.01 -14.28 -14.50
CA GLY A 77 -9.17 -14.56 -15.66
C GLY A 77 -8.62 -13.31 -16.37
N PHE A 78 -8.44 -12.20 -15.64
CA PHE A 78 -8.02 -10.90 -16.18
C PHE A 78 -8.82 -10.44 -17.41
N ARG A 79 -10.11 -10.81 -17.50
CA ARG A 79 -10.98 -10.35 -18.59
C ARG A 79 -10.99 -8.82 -18.64
N GLU A 80 -10.73 -8.28 -19.83
CA GLU A 80 -10.71 -6.84 -20.12
C GLU A 80 -11.78 -6.48 -21.17
N GLY A 81 -12.18 -5.21 -21.18
CA GLY A 81 -13.22 -4.68 -22.06
C GLY A 81 -14.65 -4.81 -21.54
N ILE A 82 -15.60 -4.35 -22.36
CA ILE A 82 -17.03 -4.34 -22.03
C ILE A 82 -17.57 -5.77 -21.81
N PRO A 83 -18.42 -6.00 -20.79
CA PRO A 83 -19.02 -7.31 -20.55
C PRO A 83 -19.75 -7.81 -21.80
N ASN A 84 -19.80 -9.14 -21.98
CA ASN A 84 -20.39 -9.77 -23.18
C ASN A 84 -21.85 -9.34 -23.39
N VAL A 85 -22.58 -9.05 -22.31
CA VAL A 85 -23.94 -8.50 -22.36
C VAL A 85 -23.98 -7.16 -23.08
N GLU A 86 -23.06 -6.25 -22.78
CA GLU A 86 -22.98 -4.93 -23.43
C GLU A 86 -22.49 -5.04 -24.87
N LYS A 87 -21.51 -5.91 -25.15
CA LYS A 87 -21.09 -6.22 -26.53
C LYS A 87 -22.25 -6.77 -27.37
N ARG A 88 -23.14 -7.59 -26.78
CA ARG A 88 -24.35 -8.10 -27.45
C ARG A 88 -25.39 -7.00 -27.68
N LYS A 89 -25.61 -6.11 -26.70
CA LYS A 89 -26.52 -4.96 -26.83
C LYS A 89 -26.07 -4.00 -27.94
N GLU A 90 -24.79 -3.65 -27.97
CA GLU A 90 -24.20 -2.77 -28.99
C GLU A 90 -24.31 -3.39 -30.40
N LYS A 91 -24.13 -4.72 -30.52
CA LYS A 91 -24.35 -5.43 -31.79
C LYS A 91 -25.83 -5.45 -32.19
N ALA A 92 -26.75 -5.52 -31.22
CA ALA A 92 -28.19 -5.52 -31.47
C ALA A 92 -28.69 -4.14 -31.92
N SER A 93 -28.24 -3.06 -31.29
CA SER A 93 -28.59 -1.69 -31.70
C SER A 93 -28.06 -1.38 -33.11
N LYS A 94 -26.77 -1.69 -33.38
CA LYS A 94 -26.18 -1.55 -34.72
C LYS A 94 -26.89 -2.38 -35.80
N ARG A 95 -27.53 -3.50 -35.43
CA ARG A 95 -28.36 -4.29 -36.34
C ARG A 95 -29.71 -3.61 -36.61
N GLN A 96 -30.36 -3.06 -35.59
CA GLN A 96 -31.61 -2.32 -35.74
C GLN A 96 -31.41 -1.08 -36.63
N ASP A 97 -30.37 -0.29 -36.37
CA ASP A 97 -30.06 0.93 -37.13
C ASP A 97 -29.79 0.66 -38.62
N LYS A 98 -29.25 -0.52 -38.96
CA LYS A 98 -29.07 -0.97 -40.35
C LYS A 98 -30.37 -1.40 -41.04
N VAL A 99 -31.35 -1.89 -40.30
CA VAL A 99 -32.64 -2.36 -40.84
C VAL A 99 -33.61 -1.18 -41.05
N THR A 100 -33.53 -0.14 -40.22
CA THR A 100 -34.35 1.08 -40.33
C THR A 100 -33.74 2.17 -41.23
N ALA A 101 -32.52 1.99 -41.74
CA ALA A 101 -31.92 2.92 -42.69
C ALA A 101 -32.75 2.98 -44.00
N PRO A 102 -33.10 4.18 -44.50
CA PRO A 102 -33.86 4.30 -45.73
C PRO A 102 -33.07 3.68 -46.88
N LYS A 103 -33.69 2.71 -47.57
CA LYS A 103 -33.15 2.17 -48.82
C LYS A 103 -33.21 3.29 -49.86
N ALA A 104 -32.03 3.71 -50.33
CA ALA A 104 -31.90 4.53 -51.54
C ALA A 104 -32.36 3.72 -52.76
#